data_AF-A0A7V6DEC0-F1
#
_entry.id   AF-A0A7V6DEC0-F1
#
_cell.length_a   1.000
_cell.length_b   1.000
_cell.length_c   1.000
_cell.angle_alpha   90.00
_cell.angle_beta   90.00
_cell.angle_gamma   90.00
#
_symmetry.space_group_name_H-M   'P 1'
#
loop_
_entity.id
_entity.type
_entity.pdbx_description
1 polymer ?
#
loop_
_entity_poly.entity_id
_entity_poly.type
_entity_poly.pdbx_seq_one_letter_code
_entity_poly.pdbx_strand_id
1 'polypeptide(L)'
;MVVLLTVWLAAAQAATPPPPTPTPSPARLLANRGEPSPKAGSLADVARRVKLRLPEGENNRTITNESVKALAAGVELTTAVAAPPPAEDGSGEEADAEEAYKRTLWQQRYREALEEAERAELEVRRLEAEVARLQTEFYSTDDPARRDGVVKPAWDRALTDLEAARERLAEARSAPERVRDEALRDGALPGWFRGPMPTPPPREPGEAGGG
;
A
#
# COMPACT_ATOMS: atom_id res chain seq x y z
N MET A 1 -58.34 21.65 3.66
CA MET A 1 -57.68 22.54 2.68
C MET A 1 -56.18 22.45 2.92
N VAL A 2 -55.28 22.06 2.03
CA VAL A 2 -55.30 21.50 0.67
C VAL A 2 -54.08 20.57 0.66
N VAL A 3 -54.28 19.31 0.28
CA VAL A 3 -53.21 18.33 0.04
C VAL A 3 -52.62 18.65 -1.33
N LEU A 4 -51.32 18.93 -1.42
CA LEU A 4 -50.62 19.03 -2.70
C LEU A 4 -49.70 17.83 -2.88
N LEU A 5 -50.18 16.92 -3.72
CA LEU A 5 -49.59 15.67 -4.15
C LEU A 5 -48.71 15.96 -5.37
N THR A 6 -47.39 16.00 -5.21
CA THR A 6 -46.45 16.19 -6.33
C THR A 6 -46.01 14.84 -6.86
N VAL A 7 -46.65 14.40 -7.94
CA VAL A 7 -46.29 13.21 -8.72
C VAL A 7 -45.01 13.52 -9.51
N TRP A 8 -43.91 12.83 -9.22
CA TRP A 8 -42.72 12.83 -10.06
C TRP A 8 -42.84 11.73 -11.13
N LEU A 9 -42.75 12.16 -12.38
CA LEU A 9 -42.85 11.35 -13.59
C LEU A 9 -41.49 10.70 -13.88
N ALA A 10 -41.42 9.37 -13.82
CA ALA A 10 -40.24 8.60 -14.17
C ALA A 10 -40.09 8.50 -15.70
N ALA A 11 -39.07 9.15 -16.27
CA ALA A 11 -38.66 8.96 -17.65
C ALA A 11 -37.76 7.72 -17.76
N ALA A 12 -38.27 6.67 -18.40
CA ALA A 12 -37.50 5.48 -18.75
C ALA A 12 -36.52 5.80 -19.88
N GLN A 13 -35.23 5.91 -19.57
CA GLN A 13 -34.16 5.92 -20.56
C GLN A 13 -33.95 4.50 -21.09
N ALA A 14 -34.23 4.29 -22.38
CA ALA A 14 -33.92 3.05 -23.07
C ALA A 14 -32.40 2.91 -23.23
N ALA A 15 -31.81 1.89 -22.59
CA ALA A 15 -30.39 1.56 -22.71
C ALA A 15 -30.11 0.94 -24.08
N THR A 16 -29.21 1.55 -24.85
CA THR A 16 -28.62 0.97 -26.06
C THR A 16 -27.64 -0.15 -25.69
N PRO A 17 -27.65 -1.31 -26.38
CA PRO A 17 -26.70 -2.38 -26.12
C PRO A 17 -25.29 -2.02 -26.65
N PRO A 18 -24.21 -2.40 -25.94
CA PRO A 18 -22.84 -2.15 -26.38
C PRO A 18 -22.46 -2.99 -27.62
N PRO A 19 -21.57 -2.48 -28.49
CA PRO A 19 -21.10 -3.22 -29.67
C PRO A 19 -20.21 -4.42 -29.29
N PRO A 20 -20.23 -5.51 -30.09
CA PRO A 20 -19.43 -6.70 -29.81
C PRO A 20 -17.92 -6.43 -29.94
N THR A 21 -17.16 -6.93 -28.97
CA THR A 21 -15.69 -6.91 -28.93
C THR A 21 -15.08 -7.75 -30.06
N PRO A 22 -14.11 -7.24 -30.84
CA PRO A 22 -13.45 -8.03 -31.87
C PRO A 22 -12.54 -9.11 -31.26
N THR A 23 -12.77 -10.36 -31.65
CA THR A 23 -11.95 -11.52 -31.29
C THR A 23 -10.62 -11.49 -32.08
N PRO A 24 -9.43 -11.58 -31.44
CA PRO A 24 -8.17 -11.68 -32.16
C PRO A 24 -8.02 -13.07 -32.80
N SER A 25 -7.77 -13.08 -34.12
CA SER A 25 -7.61 -14.30 -34.92
C SER A 25 -6.11 -14.71 -34.99
N PRO A 26 -5.72 -15.95 -34.62
CA PRO A 26 -4.33 -16.38 -34.54
C PRO A 26 -3.78 -16.91 -35.88
N ALA A 27 -3.79 -16.08 -36.93
CA ALA A 27 -3.40 -16.50 -38.29
C ALA A 27 -2.19 -15.76 -38.89
N ARG A 28 -1.39 -15.05 -38.09
CA ARG A 28 -0.23 -14.25 -38.59
C ARG A 28 1.13 -14.61 -37.97
N LEU A 29 1.38 -15.89 -37.69
CA LEU A 29 2.70 -16.36 -37.20
C LEU A 29 3.47 -17.25 -38.21
N LEU A 30 3.05 -17.33 -39.47
CA LEU A 30 3.67 -18.23 -40.45
C LEU A 30 4.09 -17.60 -41.79
N ALA A 31 4.51 -16.33 -41.79
CA ALA A 31 5.03 -15.67 -42.98
C ALA A 31 6.21 -14.76 -42.66
N ASN A 32 7.33 -15.35 -42.27
CA ASN A 32 8.66 -14.76 -42.48
C ASN A 32 9.69 -15.87 -42.61
N ARG A 33 9.77 -16.42 -43.83
CA ARG A 33 10.83 -17.32 -44.28
C ARG A 33 11.57 -16.60 -45.39
N GLY A 34 12.77 -16.12 -45.09
CA GLY A 34 13.64 -15.38 -46.01
C GLY A 34 15.05 -15.18 -45.45
N GLU A 35 15.88 -16.21 -45.62
CA GLU A 35 17.33 -16.20 -45.88
C GLU A 35 18.38 -15.72 -44.83
N PRO A 36 19.63 -16.23 -44.94
CA PRO A 36 20.47 -16.57 -43.79
C PRO A 36 21.60 -15.55 -43.53
N SER A 37 21.95 -15.36 -42.25
CA SER A 37 23.12 -14.59 -41.81
C SER A 37 23.98 -15.43 -40.84
N PRO A 38 25.30 -15.16 -40.73
CA PRO A 38 26.34 -16.17 -40.64
C PRO A 38 26.53 -16.75 -39.24
N LYS A 39 26.88 -18.05 -39.20
CA LYS A 39 27.60 -18.79 -38.14
C LYS A 39 27.70 -18.10 -36.78
N ALA A 40 26.59 -18.02 -36.04
CA ALA A 40 26.63 -17.93 -34.59
C ALA A 40 26.70 -19.37 -34.05
N GLY A 41 27.79 -19.70 -33.36
CA GLY A 41 27.91 -20.99 -32.67
C GLY A 41 26.68 -21.26 -31.82
N SER A 42 26.19 -22.50 -31.86
CA SER A 42 25.02 -22.91 -31.10
C SER A 42 25.25 -22.61 -29.60
N LEU A 43 24.22 -22.13 -28.90
CA LEU A 43 24.25 -22.01 -27.43
C LEU A 43 24.59 -23.35 -26.77
N ALA A 44 24.32 -24.47 -27.44
CA ALA A 44 24.75 -25.79 -27.01
C ALA A 44 26.29 -25.97 -27.04
N ASP A 45 27.00 -25.33 -27.97
CA ASP A 45 28.48 -25.35 -28.03
C ASP A 45 29.12 -24.43 -26.98
N VAL A 46 28.42 -23.37 -26.56
CA VAL A 46 28.84 -22.51 -25.44
C VAL A 46 28.63 -23.24 -24.11
N ALA A 47 27.47 -23.89 -23.92
CA ALA A 47 27.18 -24.66 -22.71
C ALA A 47 28.12 -25.86 -22.51
N ARG A 48 28.58 -26.51 -23.58
CA ARG A 48 29.60 -27.57 -23.51
C ARG A 48 30.98 -27.04 -23.10
N ARG A 49 31.29 -25.78 -23.44
CA ARG A 49 32.58 -25.13 -23.10
C ARG A 49 32.64 -24.64 -21.65
N VAL A 50 31.49 -24.30 -21.05
CA VAL A 50 31.37 -23.83 -19.66
C VAL A 50 31.19 -24.98 -18.66
N LYS A 51 31.20 -26.24 -19.12
CA LYS A 51 31.17 -27.40 -18.23
C LYS A 51 32.50 -27.48 -17.47
N LEU A 52 32.52 -26.85 -16.30
CA LEU A 52 33.56 -26.96 -15.29
C LEU A 52 33.89 -28.45 -15.14
N ARG A 53 35.09 -28.84 -15.59
CA ARG A 53 35.63 -30.15 -15.24
C ARG A 53 35.95 -30.08 -13.75
N LEU A 54 34.96 -30.45 -12.94
CA LEU A 54 35.16 -30.81 -11.55
C LEU A 54 36.17 -31.97 -11.55
N PRO A 55 37.32 -31.86 -10.87
CA PRO A 55 38.14 -33.04 -10.63
C PRO A 55 37.29 -34.06 -9.88
N GLU A 56 37.23 -35.28 -10.39
CA GLU A 56 36.51 -36.36 -9.70
C GLU A 56 37.21 -36.64 -8.37
N GLY A 57 36.51 -36.35 -7.28
CA GLY A 57 36.92 -36.70 -5.93
C GLY A 57 36.74 -35.56 -4.91
N GLU A 58 35.79 -35.75 -4.00
CA GLU A 58 35.57 -35.06 -2.72
C GLU A 58 34.46 -34.00 -2.65
N ASN A 59 33.28 -34.49 -2.27
CA ASN A 59 32.03 -33.74 -2.05
C ASN A 59 32.00 -32.92 -0.74
N ASN A 60 33.14 -32.40 -0.26
CA ASN A 60 33.11 -31.45 0.87
C ASN A 60 34.45 -30.71 1.03
N ARG A 61 34.64 -29.58 0.34
CA ARG A 61 35.70 -28.62 0.68
C ARG A 61 35.11 -27.23 0.86
N THR A 62 35.37 -26.65 2.03
CA THR A 62 35.11 -25.26 2.37
C THR A 62 35.71 -24.36 1.31
N ILE A 63 34.88 -23.51 0.70
CA ILE A 63 35.32 -22.50 -0.28
C ILE A 63 36.13 -21.44 0.48
N THR A 64 37.45 -21.61 0.50
CA THR A 64 38.38 -20.60 1.02
C THR A 64 38.79 -19.66 -0.11
N ASN A 65 39.22 -18.43 0.22
CA ASN A 65 39.67 -17.44 -0.76
C ASN A 65 40.75 -17.96 -1.72
N GLU A 66 41.56 -18.94 -1.29
CA GLU A 66 42.55 -19.59 -2.16
C GLU A 66 41.91 -20.52 -3.20
N SER A 67 40.85 -21.25 -2.85
CA SER A 67 40.14 -22.12 -3.79
C SER A 67 39.44 -21.33 -4.90
N VAL A 68 38.94 -20.13 -4.58
CA VAL A 68 38.36 -19.20 -5.56
C VAL A 68 39.44 -18.67 -6.51
N LYS A 69 40.63 -18.37 -6.00
CA LYS A 69 41.76 -17.90 -6.82
C LYS A 69 42.30 -18.98 -7.76
N ALA A 70 42.31 -20.24 -7.32
CA ALA A 70 42.70 -21.38 -8.16
C ALA A 70 41.68 -21.67 -9.27
N LEU A 71 40.38 -21.52 -9.00
CA LEU A 71 39.31 -21.65 -9.99
C LEU A 71 39.31 -20.50 -11.02
N ALA A 72 39.78 -19.31 -10.62
CA ALA A 72 39.89 -18.15 -11.51
C ALA A 72 41.12 -18.21 -12.45
N ALA A 73 42.12 -19.06 -12.16
CA ALA A 73 43.40 -19.08 -12.88
C ALA A 73 43.34 -19.63 -14.32
N GLY A 74 42.18 -20.12 -14.76
CA GLY A 74 41.98 -20.67 -16.12
C GLY A 74 40.72 -20.17 -16.83
N VAL A 75 40.06 -19.13 -16.30
CA VAL A 75 38.90 -18.52 -16.94
C VAL A 75 39.35 -17.20 -17.57
N GLU A 76 39.51 -17.19 -18.90
CA GLU A 76 39.56 -15.94 -19.65
C GLU A 76 38.19 -15.27 -19.52
N LEU A 77 38.05 -14.37 -18.55
CA LEU A 77 36.95 -13.41 -18.55
C LEU A 77 37.12 -12.60 -19.83
N THR A 78 36.24 -12.82 -20.81
CA THR A 78 36.02 -11.83 -21.86
C THR A 78 35.47 -10.58 -21.19
N THR A 79 36.35 -9.67 -20.80
CA THR A 79 35.98 -8.29 -20.53
C THR A 79 35.40 -7.75 -21.82
N ALA A 80 34.07 -7.68 -21.90
CA ALA A 80 33.44 -6.86 -22.92
C ALA A 80 34.06 -5.46 -22.80
N VAL A 81 34.55 -4.94 -23.92
CA VAL A 81 34.96 -3.54 -24.02
C VAL A 81 33.79 -2.73 -23.50
N ALA A 82 34.03 -2.00 -22.40
CA ALA A 82 33.06 -1.11 -21.81
C ALA A 82 32.63 -0.13 -22.91
N ALA A 83 31.37 -0.26 -23.35
CA ALA A 83 30.68 0.85 -23.96
C ALA A 83 30.77 2.03 -22.99
N PRO A 84 30.92 3.27 -23.48
CA PRO A 84 30.91 4.44 -22.60
C PRO A 84 29.68 4.35 -21.69
N PRO A 85 29.83 4.71 -20.39
CA PRO A 85 28.72 4.64 -19.45
C PRO A 85 27.52 5.37 -20.09
N PRO A 86 26.30 4.79 -20.03
CA PRO A 86 25.12 5.58 -20.35
C PRO A 86 25.21 6.85 -19.50
N ALA A 87 24.98 8.00 -20.12
CA ALA A 87 24.88 9.25 -19.40
C ALA A 87 23.93 9.02 -18.21
N GLU A 88 24.39 9.36 -17.00
CA GLU A 88 23.53 9.38 -15.83
C GLU A 88 22.49 10.46 -16.10
N ASP A 89 21.36 10.04 -16.66
CA ASP A 89 20.14 10.83 -16.65
C ASP A 89 19.77 10.99 -15.17
N GLY A 90 19.95 12.19 -14.62
CA GLY A 90 19.53 12.58 -13.27
C GLY A 90 18.04 12.34 -12.96
N SER A 91 17.28 11.82 -13.93
CA SER A 91 15.91 11.32 -13.80
C SER A 91 15.72 10.22 -12.75
N GLY A 92 16.76 9.44 -12.41
CA GLY A 92 16.64 8.37 -11.41
C GLY A 92 16.54 8.87 -9.97
N GLU A 93 17.31 9.90 -9.63
CA GLU A 93 17.39 10.43 -8.26
C GLU A 93 16.16 11.27 -7.89
N GLU A 94 15.58 11.98 -8.86
CA GLU A 94 14.30 12.69 -8.70
C GLU A 94 13.12 11.71 -8.54
N ALA A 95 13.08 10.62 -9.32
CA ALA A 95 12.04 9.60 -9.21
C ALA A 95 12.05 8.89 -7.84
N ASP A 96 13.24 8.60 -7.31
CA ASP A 96 13.41 8.01 -5.98
C ASP A 96 12.97 8.99 -4.86
N ALA A 97 13.25 10.29 -5.02
CA ALA A 97 12.83 11.32 -4.09
C ALA A 97 11.29 11.49 -4.06
N GLU A 98 10.63 11.45 -5.23
CA GLU A 98 9.17 11.48 -5.33
C GLU A 98 8.52 10.25 -4.67
N GLU A 99 9.08 9.05 -4.87
CA GLU A 99 8.60 7.83 -4.22
C GLU A 99 8.75 7.92 -2.69
N ALA A 100 9.90 8.39 -2.21
CA ALA A 100 10.14 8.59 -0.79
C ALA A 100 9.13 9.58 -0.18
N TYR A 101 8.86 10.70 -0.86
CA TYR A 101 7.85 11.67 -0.42
C TYR A 101 6.45 11.05 -0.35
N LYS A 102 6.00 10.39 -1.43
CA LYS A 102 4.69 9.72 -1.48
C LYS A 102 4.58 8.67 -0.36
N ARG A 103 5.62 7.88 -0.14
CA ARG A 103 5.68 6.92 0.96
C ARG A 103 5.47 7.59 2.31
N THR A 104 6.17 8.69 2.60
CA THR A 104 6.01 9.39 3.89
C THR A 104 4.59 9.91 4.09
N LEU A 105 3.98 10.45 3.03
CA LEU A 105 2.62 10.98 3.06
C LEU A 105 1.60 9.88 3.39
N TRP A 106 1.69 8.75 2.69
CA TRP A 106 0.77 7.62 2.91
C TRP A 106 0.94 6.98 4.29
N GLN A 107 2.17 6.83 4.75
CA GLN A 107 2.44 6.30 6.09
C GLN A 107 1.94 7.26 7.18
N GLN A 108 2.08 8.57 6.99
CA GLN A 108 1.52 9.56 7.90
C GLN A 108 0.00 9.42 7.98
N ARG A 109 -0.69 9.44 6.83
CA ARG A 109 -2.17 9.29 6.79
C ARG A 109 -2.63 7.98 7.43
N TYR A 110 -1.91 6.89 7.20
CA TYR A 110 -2.22 5.59 7.79
C TYR A 110 -2.07 5.61 9.31
N ARG A 111 -1.01 6.24 9.83
CA ARG A 111 -0.81 6.41 11.27
C ARG A 111 -1.88 7.29 11.90
N GLU A 112 -2.22 8.41 11.27
CA GLU A 112 -3.30 9.29 11.75
C GLU A 112 -4.62 8.53 11.85
N ALA A 113 -4.92 7.63 10.90
CA ALA A 113 -6.09 6.77 10.95
C ALA A 113 -6.04 5.76 12.11
N LEU A 114 -4.87 5.20 12.41
CA LEU A 114 -4.68 4.32 13.59
C LEU A 114 -4.86 5.09 14.91
N GLU A 115 -4.27 6.28 15.02
CA GLU A 115 -4.38 7.14 16.19
C GLU A 115 -5.82 7.61 16.42
N GLU A 116 -6.57 7.90 15.35
CA GLU A 116 -8.00 8.19 15.44
C GLU A 116 -8.79 6.99 15.96
N ALA A 117 -8.51 5.79 15.46
CA ALA A 117 -9.15 4.57 15.96
C ALA A 117 -8.86 4.35 17.45
N GLU A 118 -7.61 4.50 17.88
CA GLU A 118 -7.23 4.39 19.29
C GLU A 118 -7.93 5.44 20.17
N ARG A 119 -7.98 6.70 19.71
CA ARG A 119 -8.70 7.77 20.41
C ARG A 119 -10.19 7.46 20.54
N ALA A 120 -10.82 6.95 19.49
CA ALA A 120 -12.22 6.53 19.52
C ALA A 120 -12.45 5.37 20.51
N GLU A 121 -11.52 4.41 20.62
CA GLU A 121 -11.60 3.32 21.60
C GLU A 121 -11.47 3.81 23.04
N LEU A 122 -10.56 4.77 23.28
CA LEU A 122 -10.43 5.40 24.60
C LEU A 122 -11.70 6.15 24.98
N GLU A 123 -12.31 6.86 24.03
CA GLU A 123 -13.55 7.60 24.27
C GLU A 123 -14.72 6.68 24.60
N VAL A 124 -14.88 5.57 23.86
CA VAL A 124 -15.89 4.55 24.19
C VAL A 124 -15.68 4.02 25.61
N ARG A 125 -14.46 3.65 25.99
CA ARG A 125 -14.15 3.16 27.34
C ARG A 125 -14.45 4.20 28.42
N ARG A 126 -14.15 5.48 28.16
CA ARG A 126 -14.45 6.59 29.07
C ARG A 126 -15.96 6.73 29.28
N LEU A 127 -16.74 6.69 28.21
CA LEU A 127 -18.20 6.82 28.26
C LEU A 127 -18.86 5.60 28.90
N GLU A 128 -18.35 4.39 28.69
CA GLU A 128 -18.81 3.18 29.39
C GLU A 128 -18.63 3.29 30.92
N ALA A 129 -17.47 3.81 31.35
CA ALA A 129 -17.22 4.06 32.76
C ALA A 129 -18.17 5.15 33.33
N GLU A 130 -18.44 6.20 32.57
CA GLU A 130 -19.37 7.26 32.97
C GLU A 130 -20.81 6.76 33.08
N VAL A 131 -21.26 5.96 32.12
CA VAL A 131 -22.58 5.30 32.16
C VAL A 131 -22.70 4.40 33.40
N ALA A 132 -21.68 3.59 33.72
CA ALA A 132 -21.69 2.75 34.92
C ALA A 132 -21.70 3.58 36.21
N ARG A 133 -20.97 4.70 36.24
CA ARG A 133 -20.96 5.65 37.36
C ARG A 133 -22.34 6.27 37.58
N LEU A 134 -22.96 6.79 36.53
CA LEU A 134 -24.29 7.43 36.58
C LEU A 134 -25.40 6.42 36.91
N GLN A 135 -25.30 5.20 36.41
CA GLN A 135 -26.20 4.11 36.78
C GLN A 135 -26.12 3.81 38.28
N THR A 136 -24.90 3.71 38.82
CA THR A 136 -24.69 3.52 40.26
C THR A 136 -25.26 4.69 41.06
N GLU A 137 -24.99 5.94 40.64
CA GLU A 137 -25.51 7.16 41.26
C GLU A 137 -27.05 7.21 41.25
N PHE A 138 -27.68 6.74 40.17
CA PHE A 138 -29.14 6.70 40.02
C PHE A 138 -29.78 5.79 41.07
N TYR A 139 -29.20 4.60 41.29
CA TYR A 139 -29.73 3.64 42.26
C TYR A 139 -29.31 3.94 43.71
N SER A 140 -28.25 4.72 43.93
CA SER A 140 -27.83 5.15 45.27
C SER A 140 -28.48 6.44 45.74
N THR A 141 -29.20 7.17 44.88
CA THR A 141 -29.82 8.45 45.22
C THR A 141 -31.25 8.24 45.75
N ASP A 142 -31.45 8.54 47.03
CA ASP A 142 -32.76 8.42 47.69
C ASP A 142 -33.75 9.54 47.33
N ASP A 143 -33.25 10.74 47.00
CA ASP A 143 -34.08 11.90 46.64
C ASP A 143 -34.61 11.78 45.20
N PRO A 144 -35.94 11.61 45.00
CA PRO A 144 -36.52 11.49 43.67
C PRO A 144 -36.34 12.73 42.81
N ALA A 145 -36.34 13.93 43.41
CA ALA A 145 -36.22 15.18 42.66
C ALA A 145 -34.83 15.29 42.03
N ARG A 146 -33.77 14.99 42.79
CA ARG A 146 -32.40 14.93 42.25
C ARG A 146 -32.22 13.79 41.26
N ARG A 147 -32.71 12.59 41.59
CA ARG A 147 -32.54 11.41 40.74
C ARG A 147 -33.13 11.63 39.35
N ASP A 148 -34.37 12.11 39.30
CA ASP A 148 -35.10 12.25 38.04
C ASP A 148 -34.79 13.59 37.34
N GLY A 149 -34.41 14.63 38.09
CA GLY A 149 -34.08 15.96 37.54
C GLY A 149 -32.63 16.14 37.06
N VAL A 150 -31.68 15.39 37.63
CA VAL A 150 -30.24 15.57 37.36
C VAL A 150 -29.59 14.28 36.86
N VAL A 151 -29.73 13.19 37.63
CA VAL A 151 -28.99 11.95 37.36
C VAL A 151 -29.50 11.25 36.10
N LYS A 152 -30.83 11.10 35.98
CA LYS A 152 -31.44 10.45 34.82
C LYS A 152 -31.16 11.16 33.49
N PRO A 153 -31.36 12.49 33.35
CA PRO A 153 -31.02 13.17 32.11
C PRO A 153 -29.54 13.09 31.75
N ALA A 154 -28.64 13.12 32.74
CA ALA A 154 -27.21 12.93 32.50
C ALA A 154 -26.91 11.51 32.01
N TRP A 155 -27.56 10.50 32.59
CA TRP A 155 -27.42 9.11 32.17
C TRP A 155 -27.94 8.88 30.75
N ASP A 156 -29.12 9.40 30.42
CA ASP A 156 -29.71 9.31 29.08
C ASP A 156 -28.79 9.97 28.01
N ARG A 157 -28.18 11.11 28.34
CA ARG A 157 -27.16 11.76 27.48
C ARG A 157 -25.93 10.89 27.32
N ALA A 158 -25.39 10.35 28.42
CA ALA A 158 -24.20 9.50 28.36
C ALA A 158 -24.43 8.22 27.52
N LEU A 159 -25.64 7.65 27.55
CA LEU A 159 -26.03 6.54 26.68
C LEU A 159 -26.03 6.95 25.19
N THR A 160 -26.60 8.12 24.89
CA THR A 160 -26.62 8.67 23.53
C THR A 160 -25.20 8.95 23.02
N ASP A 161 -24.36 9.57 23.85
CA ASP A 161 -22.97 9.86 23.53
C ASP A 161 -22.16 8.58 23.32
N LEU A 162 -22.41 7.54 24.12
CA LEU A 162 -21.77 6.23 23.99
C LEU A 162 -22.14 5.55 22.66
N GLU A 163 -23.41 5.62 22.25
CA GLU A 163 -23.86 5.10 20.96
C GLU A 163 -23.16 5.83 19.81
N ALA A 164 -23.16 7.16 19.82
CA ALA A 164 -22.45 7.96 18.82
C ALA A 164 -20.92 7.72 18.81
N ALA A 165 -20.31 7.47 19.97
CA ALA A 165 -18.89 7.11 20.06
C ALA A 165 -18.61 5.73 19.48
N ARG A 166 -19.50 4.76 19.66
CA ARG A 166 -19.38 3.42 19.07
C ARG A 166 -19.52 3.45 17.56
N GLU A 167 -20.41 4.26 17.01
CA GLU A 167 -20.52 4.48 15.56
C GLU A 167 -19.23 5.10 15.00
N ARG A 168 -18.70 6.15 15.64
CA ARG A 168 -17.42 6.75 15.26
C ARG A 168 -16.27 5.75 15.33
N LEU A 169 -16.25 4.89 16.35
CA LEU A 169 -15.25 3.83 16.46
C LEU A 169 -15.36 2.82 15.31
N ALA A 170 -16.57 2.42 14.93
CA ALA A 170 -16.77 1.51 13.80
C ALA A 170 -16.23 2.12 12.50
N GLU A 171 -16.48 3.40 12.27
CA GLU A 171 -15.92 4.12 11.12
C GLU A 171 -14.39 4.22 11.19
N ALA A 172 -13.86 4.65 12.35
CA ALA A 172 -12.43 4.85 12.56
C ALA A 172 -11.64 3.54 12.39
N ARG A 173 -12.17 2.41 12.84
CA ARG A 173 -11.55 1.08 12.66
C ARG A 173 -11.39 0.68 11.19
N SER A 174 -12.27 1.15 10.32
CA SER A 174 -12.18 0.90 8.88
C SER A 174 -11.26 1.88 8.14
N ALA A 175 -10.93 3.03 8.75
CA ALA A 175 -10.15 4.09 8.11
C ALA A 175 -8.72 3.65 7.70
N PRO A 176 -7.95 2.90 8.51
CA PRO A 176 -6.61 2.45 8.11
C PRO A 176 -6.63 1.61 6.82
N GLU A 177 -7.59 0.68 6.70
CA GLU A 177 -7.70 -0.15 5.50
C GLU A 177 -8.16 0.68 4.28
N ARG A 178 -9.07 1.66 4.46
CA ARG A 178 -9.41 2.61 3.38
C ARG A 178 -8.19 3.37 2.87
N VAL A 179 -7.37 3.91 3.78
CA VAL A 179 -6.13 4.63 3.43
C VAL A 179 -5.15 3.71 2.70
N ARG A 180 -5.01 2.45 3.15
CA ARG A 180 -4.16 1.46 2.49
C ARG A 180 -4.67 1.14 1.08
N ASP A 181 -5.96 0.92 0.91
CA ASP A 181 -6.56 0.63 -0.40
C ASP A 181 -6.43 1.83 -1.35
N GLU A 182 -6.62 3.05 -0.87
CA GLU A 182 -6.35 4.28 -1.63
C GLU A 182 -4.89 4.34 -2.07
N ALA A 183 -3.96 4.12 -1.16
CA ALA A 183 -2.53 4.13 -1.49
C ALA A 183 -2.15 3.06 -2.52
N LEU A 184 -2.70 1.84 -2.41
CA LEU A 184 -2.46 0.76 -3.37
C LEU A 184 -2.99 1.12 -4.76
N ARG A 185 -4.13 1.83 -4.85
CA ARG A 185 -4.65 2.35 -6.14
C ARG A 185 -3.73 3.42 -6.72
N ASP A 186 -3.08 4.20 -5.88
CA ASP A 186 -2.12 5.25 -6.25
C ASP A 186 -0.69 4.71 -6.50
N GLY A 187 -0.51 3.38 -6.53
CA GLY A 187 0.76 2.74 -6.85
C GLY A 187 1.70 2.53 -5.67
N ALA A 188 1.23 2.72 -4.43
CA ALA A 188 2.01 2.40 -3.25
C ALA A 188 2.34 0.90 -3.17
N LEU A 189 3.55 0.57 -2.73
CA LEU A 189 3.92 -0.83 -2.52
C LEU A 189 3.32 -1.37 -1.22
N PRO A 190 2.87 -2.65 -1.17
CA PRO A 190 2.33 -3.24 0.06
C PRO A 190 3.26 -3.20 1.27
N GLY A 191 4.57 -3.09 1.04
CA GLY A 191 5.60 -2.99 2.09
C GLY A 191 5.69 -1.63 2.76
N TRP A 192 5.12 -0.56 2.18
CA TRP A 192 5.23 0.79 2.74
C TRP A 192 4.62 0.91 4.13
N PHE A 193 3.58 0.15 4.43
CA PHE A 193 2.91 0.18 5.74
C PHE A 193 3.58 -0.72 6.80
N ARG A 194 4.64 -1.46 6.42
CA ARG A 194 5.36 -2.39 7.29
C ARG A 194 6.74 -1.84 7.63
N GLY A 195 6.84 -1.00 8.66
CA GLY A 195 8.15 -0.57 9.17
C GLY A 195 8.17 0.79 9.88
N PRO A 196 9.31 1.17 10.46
CA PRO A 196 9.50 2.49 11.05
C PRO A 196 9.42 3.59 9.98
N MET A 197 8.96 4.77 10.38
CA MET A 197 8.74 5.91 9.49
C MET A 197 10.09 6.32 8.83
N PRO A 198 10.18 6.34 7.49
CA PRO A 198 11.33 6.88 6.79
C PRO A 198 11.39 8.37 7.09
N THR A 199 12.53 8.83 7.60
CA THR A 199 12.76 10.25 7.85
C THR A 199 12.36 11.04 6.59
N PRO A 200 11.51 12.08 6.72
CA PRO A 200 11.11 12.86 5.57
C PRO A 200 12.37 13.36 4.86
N PRO A 201 12.42 13.32 3.51
CA PRO A 201 13.57 13.83 2.79
C PRO A 201 13.80 15.28 3.24
N PRO A 202 15.07 15.71 3.41
CA PRO A 202 15.37 17.08 3.77
C PRO A 202 14.67 17.99 2.77
N ARG A 203 13.81 18.90 3.25
CA ARG A 203 13.23 19.94 2.40
C ARG A 203 14.41 20.71 1.83
N GLU A 204 14.59 20.66 0.51
CA GLU A 204 15.65 21.43 -0.11
C GLU A 204 15.45 22.91 0.26
N PRO A 205 16.49 23.60 0.74
CA PRO A 205 16.42 24.99 1.17
C PRO A 205 16.29 25.98 -0.01
N GLY A 206 15.44 25.67 -1.00
CA GLY A 206 15.23 26.45 -2.23
C GLY A 206 13.91 27.21 -2.34
N GLU A 207 12.85 26.82 -1.62
CA GLU A 207 11.53 27.49 -1.68
C GLU A 207 11.28 28.49 -0.54
N ALA A 208 12.34 29.10 0.00
CA ALA A 208 12.23 30.34 0.76
C ALA A 208 12.40 31.54 -0.19
N GLY A 209 11.39 31.84 -1.02
CA GLY A 209 11.50 32.93 -1.98
C GLY A 209 10.21 33.31 -2.70
N GLY A 210 9.42 34.19 -2.08
CA GLY A 210 8.31 34.88 -2.75
C GLY A 210 7.35 35.47 -1.73
N GLY A 211 7.70 36.66 -1.22
CA GLY A 211 6.86 37.43 -0.29
C GLY A 211 5.62 38.04 -0.92
#